data_AF-A0A0J0UMV0-F1
#
_entry.id   AF-A0A0J0UMV0-F1
#
_cell.length_a   1.000
_cell.length_b   1.000
_cell.length_c   1.000
_cell.angle_alpha   90.00
_cell.angle_beta   90.00
_cell.angle_gamma   90.00
#
_symmetry.space_group_name_H-M   'P 1'
#
loop_
_entity.id
_entity.type
_entity.pdbx_description
1 polymer ?
#
loop_
_entity_poly.entity_id
_entity_poly.type
_entity_poly.pdbx_seq_one_letter_code
_entity_poly.pdbx_strand_id
1 'polypeptide(L)'
;MHRFSLKTLTLAFAAVAVPGLASAQLTANVSLTSNYKFRGQDQDVNRIKAVNPAIQGGFDYSFGDSGFYVGNWNSSVDWLSGNSIEADFYGGYKFKAGEVDLDVGALTYVYPGNTSGNTTELYGAATYGPFTAKYSHTVSKDYFGWAGAKTSSNRGRNTGYLNLAFAQEVAPSVTLKASVGYTRFASDIKDLGVPNYVDYSVGGAYDFGAGLSLSAAVAGANKKGFFGDANKARLIVSLTKTL
;
A
#
# COMPACT_ATOMS: atom_id res chain seq x y z
N MET A 1 -37.69 61.08 4.50
CA MET A 1 -36.47 60.27 4.67
C MET A 1 -36.31 59.39 3.44
N HIS A 2 -35.55 59.84 2.44
CA HIS A 2 -35.08 58.99 1.33
C HIS A 2 -33.85 59.66 0.72
N ARG A 3 -32.68 59.06 0.95
CA ARG A 3 -31.44 59.31 0.22
C ARG A 3 -30.72 57.97 0.11
N PHE A 4 -30.69 57.38 -1.09
CA PHE A 4 -29.66 56.40 -1.43
C PHE A 4 -28.94 56.92 -2.66
N SER A 5 -27.66 57.18 -2.47
CA SER A 5 -26.70 57.66 -3.44
C SER A 5 -25.68 56.55 -3.66
N LEU A 6 -25.58 56.11 -4.93
CA LEU A 6 -24.37 55.83 -5.69
C LEU A 6 -23.26 54.97 -5.03
N LYS A 7 -22.90 53.83 -5.65
CA LYS A 7 -21.83 53.73 -6.67
C LYS A 7 -21.61 52.28 -7.13
N THR A 8 -21.43 52.18 -8.43
CA THR A 8 -21.00 51.06 -9.27
C THR A 8 -19.68 50.44 -8.80
N LEU A 9 -19.58 49.11 -8.83
CA LEU A 9 -18.35 48.44 -9.28
C LEU A 9 -18.70 47.16 -10.04
N THR A 10 -18.54 47.26 -11.36
CA THR A 10 -18.49 46.15 -12.30
C THR A 10 -17.23 45.35 -12.05
N LEU A 11 -17.33 44.03 -11.88
CA LEU A 11 -16.27 43.12 -12.29
C LEU A 11 -16.92 41.89 -12.92
N ALA A 12 -16.97 41.91 -14.25
CA ALA A 12 -17.25 40.74 -15.05
C ALA A 12 -16.02 39.82 -14.99
N PHE A 13 -16.22 38.58 -14.54
CA PHE A 13 -15.43 37.44 -14.99
C PHE A 13 -16.40 36.30 -15.29
N ALA A 14 -16.89 36.30 -16.53
CA ALA A 14 -17.35 35.07 -17.16
C ALA A 14 -16.11 34.39 -17.74
N ALA A 15 -15.62 33.36 -17.04
CA ALA A 15 -14.93 32.25 -17.68
C ALA A 15 -15.77 31.01 -17.39
N VAL A 16 -16.56 30.63 -18.39
CA VAL A 16 -17.20 29.33 -18.48
C VAL A 16 -16.09 28.30 -18.44
N ALA A 17 -15.86 27.68 -17.29
CA ALA A 17 -15.22 26.39 -17.24
C ALA A 17 -16.27 25.39 -17.71
N VAL A 18 -16.10 24.93 -18.94
CA VAL A 18 -16.72 23.71 -19.47
C VAL A 18 -16.70 22.64 -18.38
N PRO A 19 -17.78 21.87 -18.13
CA PRO A 19 -17.67 20.64 -17.36
C PRO A 19 -16.91 19.62 -18.21
N GLY A 20 -15.60 19.80 -18.31
CA GLY A 20 -14.69 18.81 -18.85
C GLY A 20 -14.48 17.77 -17.78
N LEU A 21 -15.25 16.69 -17.82
CA LEU A 21 -14.95 15.36 -17.27
C LEU A 21 -13.89 15.35 -16.14
N ALA A 22 -14.24 15.90 -14.98
CA ALA A 22 -13.50 15.60 -13.75
C ALA A 22 -13.96 14.23 -13.23
N SER A 23 -13.70 13.17 -14.01
CA SER A 23 -13.50 11.85 -13.42
C SER A 23 -12.16 12.00 -12.69
N ALA A 24 -12.15 11.97 -11.35
CA ALA A 24 -10.98 12.36 -10.57
C ALA A 24 -9.77 11.51 -10.96
N GLN A 25 -8.92 12.04 -11.85
CA GLN A 25 -7.69 11.40 -12.24
C GLN A 25 -6.77 11.29 -11.04
N LEU A 26 -6.80 12.29 -10.16
CA LEU A 26 -6.10 12.31 -8.88
C LEU A 26 -7.05 11.91 -7.74
N THR A 27 -6.70 10.86 -7.00
CA THR A 27 -7.34 10.51 -5.73
C THR A 27 -6.32 10.58 -4.61
N ALA A 28 -6.76 10.89 -3.39
CA ALA A 28 -5.89 10.90 -2.21
C ALA A 28 -6.50 10.14 -1.05
N ASN A 29 -5.67 9.67 -0.13
CA ASN A 29 -6.14 9.05 1.10
C ASN A 29 -5.23 9.33 2.30
N VAL A 30 -5.82 9.26 3.49
CA VAL A 30 -5.12 9.26 4.77
C VAL A 30 -5.76 8.25 5.70
N SER A 31 -4.95 7.53 6.47
CA SER A 31 -5.38 6.52 7.43
C SER A 31 -4.62 6.63 8.74
N LEU A 32 -5.33 6.41 9.84
CA LEU A 32 -4.73 6.11 11.13
C LEU A 32 -4.98 4.62 11.43
N THR A 33 -3.91 3.86 11.61
CA THR A 33 -3.98 2.43 11.93
C THR A 33 -3.37 2.13 13.28
N SER A 34 -3.90 1.13 13.99
CA SER A 34 -3.37 0.67 15.28
C SER A 34 -2.02 -0.05 15.15
N ASN A 35 -1.69 -0.54 13.95
CA ASN A 35 -0.40 -1.13 13.61
C ASN A 35 -0.20 -1.24 12.10
N TYR A 36 1.01 -0.98 11.61
CA TYR A 36 1.37 -1.26 10.22
C TYR A 36 2.05 -2.62 10.10
N LYS A 37 1.41 -3.54 9.35
CA LYS A 37 2.01 -4.79 8.90
C LYS A 37 2.22 -4.80 7.39
N PHE A 38 3.45 -5.10 6.97
CA PHE A 38 3.79 -5.38 5.58
C PHE A 38 4.11 -6.87 5.42
N ARG A 39 3.39 -7.56 4.53
CA ARG A 39 3.53 -9.01 4.28
C ARG A 39 3.63 -9.82 5.59
N GLY A 40 2.70 -9.55 6.51
CA GLY A 40 2.60 -10.19 7.83
C GLY A 40 3.59 -9.71 8.91
N GLN A 41 4.54 -8.83 8.58
CA GLN A 41 5.60 -8.38 9.49
C GLN A 41 5.32 -6.96 10.02
N ASP A 42 5.40 -6.75 11.34
CA ASP A 42 5.30 -5.42 11.96
C ASP A 42 6.37 -4.47 11.37
N GLN A 43 5.99 -3.22 11.09
CA GLN A 43 6.89 -2.18 10.53
C GLN A 43 7.34 -1.16 11.58
N ASP A 44 6.93 -1.34 12.83
CA ASP A 44 7.50 -0.71 14.01
C ASP A 44 7.97 -1.83 14.95
N VAL A 45 9.25 -2.22 14.80
CA VAL A 45 9.86 -3.34 15.55
C VAL A 45 10.80 -2.87 16.66
N ASN A 46 11.20 -1.60 16.67
CA ASN A 46 12.03 -1.06 17.74
C ASN A 46 11.20 -0.73 18.99
N ARG A 47 9.86 -0.64 18.86
CA ARG A 47 8.95 -0.36 19.97
C ARG A 47 7.78 -1.33 19.96
N ILE A 48 8.02 -2.64 19.97
CA ILE A 48 6.94 -3.64 19.92
C ILE A 48 6.04 -3.54 21.16
N LYS A 49 4.88 -2.90 21.00
CA LYS A 49 3.80 -2.86 22.00
C LYS A 49 2.58 -3.61 21.47
N ALA A 50 1.53 -3.67 22.29
CA ALA A 50 0.24 -4.21 21.86
C ALA A 50 -0.39 -3.35 20.74
N VAL A 51 -0.08 -2.04 20.70
CA VAL A 51 -0.56 -1.06 19.74
C VAL A 51 0.62 -0.16 19.35
N ASN A 52 0.93 -0.12 18.04
CA ASN A 52 2.02 0.64 17.44
C ASN A 52 1.44 1.49 16.30
N PRO A 53 0.77 2.61 16.62
CA PRO A 53 -0.04 3.28 15.64
C PRO A 53 0.81 3.86 14.51
N ALA A 54 0.29 3.82 13.29
CA ALA A 54 0.92 4.42 12.13
C ALA A 54 -0.05 5.36 11.41
N ILE A 55 0.49 6.46 10.89
CA ILE A 55 -0.20 7.32 9.94
C ILE A 55 0.22 6.91 8.54
N GLN A 56 -0.76 6.72 7.67
CA GLN A 56 -0.57 6.25 6.31
C GLN A 56 -1.33 7.14 5.34
N GLY A 57 -0.86 7.25 4.11
CA GLY A 57 -1.57 8.04 3.11
C GLY A 57 -0.84 8.11 1.78
N GLY A 58 -1.57 8.52 0.75
CA GLY A 58 -1.05 8.48 -0.60
C GLY A 58 -1.87 9.28 -1.59
N PHE A 59 -1.33 9.33 -2.81
CA PHE A 59 -1.91 9.96 -3.97
C PHE A 59 -1.81 8.99 -5.16
N ASP A 60 -2.89 8.89 -5.93
CA ASP A 60 -2.94 8.08 -7.14
C ASP A 60 -3.39 8.96 -8.31
N TYR A 61 -2.68 8.87 -9.43
CA TYR A 61 -3.03 9.55 -10.67
C TYR A 61 -3.27 8.55 -11.80
N SER A 62 -4.49 8.49 -12.31
CA SER A 62 -4.88 7.69 -13.48
C SER A 62 -4.89 8.55 -14.74
N PHE A 63 -4.21 8.11 -15.80
CA PHE A 63 -4.11 8.84 -17.06
C PHE A 63 -5.36 8.62 -17.93
N GLY A 64 -6.51 9.09 -17.43
CA GLY A 64 -7.82 8.87 -18.05
C GLY A 64 -8.10 7.39 -18.30
N ASP A 65 -8.65 7.07 -19.46
CA ASP A 65 -9.00 5.70 -19.86
C ASP A 65 -7.84 4.93 -20.51
N SER A 66 -6.61 5.49 -20.49
CA SER A 66 -5.46 4.86 -21.13
C SER A 66 -5.05 3.54 -20.48
N GLY A 67 -5.40 3.34 -19.20
CA GLY A 67 -4.94 2.22 -18.38
C GLY A 67 -3.65 2.51 -17.61
N PHE A 68 -2.89 3.54 -17.99
CA PHE A 68 -1.69 3.95 -17.25
C PHE A 68 -2.06 4.67 -15.95
N TYR A 69 -1.24 4.47 -14.92
CA TYR A 69 -1.32 5.19 -13.66
C TYR A 69 0.04 5.33 -12.99
N VAL A 70 0.15 6.30 -12.10
CA VAL A 70 1.25 6.47 -11.15
C VAL A 70 0.68 6.76 -9.77
N GLY A 71 1.42 6.47 -8.72
CA GLY A 71 1.01 6.81 -7.37
C GLY A 71 2.15 6.78 -6.38
N ASN A 72 1.82 7.27 -5.19
CA ASN A 72 2.68 7.27 -4.04
C ASN A 72 1.88 6.87 -2.81
N TRP A 73 2.51 6.09 -1.94
CA TRP A 73 1.98 5.74 -0.64
C TRP A 73 3.06 5.92 0.41
N ASN A 74 2.69 6.31 1.62
CA ASN A 74 3.63 6.53 2.70
C ASN A 74 3.08 6.01 4.01
N SER A 75 3.99 5.62 4.91
CA SER A 75 3.66 5.28 6.29
C SER A 75 4.76 5.69 7.23
N SER A 76 4.39 6.07 8.46
CA SER A 76 5.35 6.04 9.57
C SER A 76 5.81 4.61 9.85
N VAL A 77 7.11 4.43 10.08
CA VAL A 77 7.78 3.13 10.35
C VAL A 77 8.92 3.31 11.34
N ASP A 78 9.32 2.24 12.04
CA ASP A 78 10.48 2.20 12.94
C ASP A 78 11.03 0.76 13.02
N TRP A 79 11.66 0.31 11.93
CA TRP A 79 12.17 -1.07 11.81
C TRP A 79 13.63 -1.16 11.34
N LEU A 80 14.20 -0.06 10.86
CA LEU A 80 15.63 0.09 10.61
C LEU A 80 16.17 1.25 11.44
N SER A 81 17.42 1.15 11.89
CA SER A 81 18.07 2.28 12.54
C SER A 81 18.04 3.51 11.64
N GLY A 82 17.42 4.59 12.10
CA GLY A 82 17.36 5.87 11.42
C GLY A 82 16.21 6.05 10.42
N ASN A 83 15.36 5.05 10.16
CA ASN A 83 14.14 5.27 9.38
C ASN A 83 12.98 5.75 10.27
N SER A 84 12.14 6.60 9.72
CA SER A 84 10.90 7.06 10.36
C SER A 84 9.71 7.09 9.40
N ILE A 85 9.99 6.94 8.11
CA ILE A 85 9.03 6.96 7.01
C ILE A 85 9.41 5.92 5.97
N GLU A 86 8.39 5.28 5.43
CA GLU A 86 8.39 4.53 4.18
C GLU A 86 7.69 5.39 3.14
N ALA A 87 8.33 5.58 1.99
CA ALA A 87 7.79 6.31 0.86
C ALA A 87 7.87 5.41 -0.38
N ASP A 88 6.71 4.97 -0.83
CA ASP A 88 6.52 4.06 -1.93
C ASP A 88 6.14 4.83 -3.18
N PHE A 89 6.76 4.50 -4.30
CA PHE A 89 6.43 5.07 -5.60
C PHE A 89 6.14 3.95 -6.58
N TYR A 90 5.00 4.04 -7.25
CA TYR A 90 4.57 3.03 -8.19
C TYR A 90 3.98 3.61 -9.45
N GLY A 91 3.96 2.79 -10.47
CA GLY A 91 3.22 3.02 -11.69
C GLY A 91 3.01 1.71 -12.42
N GLY A 92 2.01 1.70 -13.29
CA GLY A 92 1.62 0.50 -13.99
C GLY A 92 0.64 0.75 -15.10
N TYR A 93 0.15 -0.36 -15.64
CA TYR A 93 -0.79 -0.41 -16.73
C TYR A 93 -1.87 -1.44 -16.43
N LYS A 94 -3.12 -0.98 -16.32
CA LYS A 94 -4.30 -1.80 -16.12
C LYS A 94 -5.04 -2.00 -17.44
N PHE A 95 -5.45 -3.23 -17.70
CA PHE A 95 -6.21 -3.58 -18.90
C PHE A 95 -7.09 -4.80 -18.63
N LYS A 96 -8.10 -5.02 -19.47
CA LYS A 96 -9.01 -6.17 -19.37
C LYS A 96 -8.67 -7.24 -20.41
N ALA A 97 -8.75 -8.49 -20.00
CA ALA A 97 -8.72 -9.67 -20.87
C ALA A 97 -9.97 -10.51 -20.61
N GLY A 98 -11.04 -10.23 -21.37
CA GLY A 98 -12.37 -10.79 -21.10
C GLY A 98 -12.89 -10.31 -19.73
N GLU A 99 -13.20 -11.26 -18.85
CA GLU A 99 -13.68 -10.99 -17.49
C GLU A 99 -12.55 -10.76 -16.47
N VAL A 100 -11.29 -10.88 -16.88
CA VAL A 100 -10.13 -10.72 -16.00
C VAL A 100 -9.57 -9.31 -16.10
N ASP A 101 -9.44 -8.65 -14.95
CA ASP A 101 -8.69 -7.40 -14.80
C ASP A 101 -7.22 -7.71 -14.58
N LEU A 102 -6.35 -7.19 -15.45
CA LEU A 102 -4.90 -7.39 -15.41
C LEU A 102 -4.20 -6.08 -15.05
N ASP A 103 -3.12 -6.20 -14.29
CA ASP A 103 -2.28 -5.09 -13.86
C ASP A 103 -0.81 -5.50 -13.91
N VAL A 104 0.01 -4.74 -14.61
CA VAL A 104 1.47 -4.90 -14.61
C VAL A 104 2.12 -3.59 -14.24
N GLY A 105 3.13 -3.65 -13.37
CA GLY A 105 3.73 -2.42 -12.87
C GLY A 105 5.06 -2.59 -12.17
N ALA A 106 5.55 -1.47 -11.68
CA ALA A 106 6.74 -1.36 -10.85
C ALA A 106 6.39 -0.63 -9.55
N LEU A 107 7.10 -0.99 -8.49
CA LEU A 107 6.96 -0.39 -7.17
C LEU A 107 8.35 -0.27 -6.54
N THR A 108 8.70 0.93 -6.08
CA THR A 108 9.93 1.19 -5.35
C THR A 108 9.60 1.69 -3.95
N TYR A 109 10.04 0.92 -2.97
CA TYR A 109 10.01 1.23 -1.55
C TYR A 109 11.26 2.05 -1.20
N VAL A 110 11.07 3.24 -0.64
CA VAL A 110 12.15 4.13 -0.22
C VAL A 110 12.07 4.38 1.27
N TYR A 111 13.19 4.19 1.96
CA TYR A 111 13.32 4.44 3.40
C TYR A 111 14.33 5.55 3.65
N PRO A 112 13.88 6.82 3.65
CA PRO A 112 14.70 7.94 4.10
C PRO A 112 15.32 7.66 5.47
N GLY A 113 16.59 8.02 5.64
CA GLY A 113 17.36 7.75 6.85
C GLY A 113 18.00 6.36 6.92
N ASN A 114 17.46 5.33 6.23
CA ASN A 114 18.15 4.06 6.07
C ASN A 114 17.85 3.38 4.72
N THR A 115 18.66 3.74 3.73
CA THR A 115 18.52 3.27 2.35
C THR A 115 18.87 1.79 2.13
N SER A 116 19.24 1.04 3.18
CA SER A 116 19.40 -0.42 3.10
C SER A 116 18.06 -1.13 2.91
N GLY A 117 16.95 -0.52 3.38
CA GLY A 117 15.61 -1.04 3.15
C GLY A 117 15.09 -0.84 1.72
N ASN A 118 15.72 0.05 0.93
CA ASN A 118 15.21 0.40 -0.40
C ASN A 118 15.12 -0.82 -1.30
N THR A 119 13.93 -1.03 -1.86
CA THR A 119 13.61 -2.23 -2.65
C THR A 119 12.81 -1.82 -3.88
N THR A 120 13.13 -2.38 -5.03
CA THR A 120 12.33 -2.21 -6.26
C THR A 120 11.84 -3.56 -6.72
N GLU A 121 10.54 -3.65 -6.96
CA GLU A 121 9.87 -4.84 -7.47
C GLU A 121 9.13 -4.51 -8.77
N LEU A 122 9.11 -5.48 -9.67
CA LEU A 122 8.14 -5.53 -10.76
C LEU A 122 7.02 -6.48 -10.34
N TYR A 123 5.79 -6.22 -10.78
CA TYR A 123 4.68 -7.10 -10.48
C TYR A 123 3.73 -7.31 -11.66
N GLY A 124 3.01 -8.42 -11.57
CA GLY A 124 1.81 -8.70 -12.34
C GLY A 124 0.69 -9.14 -11.41
N ALA A 125 -0.53 -8.71 -11.69
CA ALA A 125 -1.73 -9.13 -10.98
C ALA A 125 -2.87 -9.44 -11.95
N ALA A 126 -3.72 -10.38 -11.53
CA ALA A 126 -4.93 -10.77 -12.22
C ALA A 126 -6.07 -10.85 -11.22
N THR A 127 -7.19 -10.22 -11.54
CA THR A 127 -8.40 -10.19 -10.72
C THR A 127 -9.57 -10.76 -11.52
N TYR A 128 -10.27 -11.72 -10.93
CA TYR A 128 -11.47 -12.34 -11.49
C TYR A 128 -12.56 -12.37 -10.42
N GLY A 129 -13.61 -11.57 -10.61
CA GLY A 129 -14.63 -11.37 -9.58
C GLY A 129 -14.00 -10.89 -8.25
N PRO A 130 -14.28 -11.56 -7.12
CA PRO A 130 -13.76 -11.13 -5.82
C PRO A 130 -12.32 -11.59 -5.56
N PHE A 131 -11.70 -12.36 -6.46
CA PHE A 131 -10.38 -12.95 -6.24
C PHE A 131 -9.29 -12.22 -7.02
N THR A 132 -8.15 -12.00 -6.37
CA THR A 132 -6.95 -11.43 -6.99
C THR A 132 -5.75 -12.32 -6.72
N ALA A 133 -4.95 -12.59 -7.75
CA ALA A 133 -3.60 -13.13 -7.62
C ALA A 133 -2.59 -12.06 -8.02
N LYS A 134 -1.56 -11.83 -7.21
CA LYS A 134 -0.48 -10.88 -7.50
C LYS A 134 0.87 -11.51 -7.23
N TYR A 135 1.80 -11.39 -8.19
CA TYR A 135 3.19 -11.77 -8.00
C TYR A 135 4.09 -10.55 -8.11
N SER A 136 4.90 -10.30 -7.09
CA SER A 136 5.97 -9.30 -7.08
C SER A 136 7.34 -9.98 -7.16
N HIS A 137 8.23 -9.42 -7.96
CA HIS A 137 9.59 -9.91 -8.18
C HIS A 137 10.61 -8.81 -7.96
N THR A 138 11.53 -9.01 -7.03
CA THR A 138 12.56 -8.04 -6.69
C THR A 138 13.63 -7.92 -7.77
N VAL A 139 13.84 -6.70 -8.27
CA VAL A 139 14.86 -6.37 -9.27
C VAL A 139 16.00 -5.50 -8.71
N SER A 140 15.80 -4.86 -7.55
CA SER A 140 16.87 -4.19 -6.80
C SER A 140 17.97 -5.16 -6.35
N LYS A 141 19.14 -4.63 -6.00
CA LYS A 141 20.26 -5.45 -5.49
C LYS A 141 19.96 -6.06 -4.12
N ASP A 142 19.23 -5.33 -3.28
CA ASP A 142 18.79 -5.77 -1.96
C ASP A 142 17.28 -6.08 -1.94
N TYR A 143 16.82 -6.69 -0.85
CA TYR A 143 15.41 -6.92 -0.51
C TYR A 143 15.20 -6.57 0.96
N PHE A 144 14.69 -5.37 1.23
CA PHE A 144 14.41 -4.83 2.56
C PHE A 144 15.57 -5.00 3.57
N GLY A 145 16.81 -4.91 3.08
CA GLY A 145 18.03 -5.07 3.88
C GLY A 145 18.41 -6.51 4.22
N TRP A 146 17.59 -7.51 3.88
CA TRP A 146 17.84 -8.92 4.22
C TRP A 146 19.10 -9.49 3.57
N ALA A 147 19.52 -8.98 2.41
CA ALA A 147 20.74 -9.44 1.78
C ALA A 147 21.98 -8.72 2.32
N GLY A 148 21.82 -7.51 2.89
CA GLY A 148 22.97 -6.66 3.25
C GLY A 148 23.83 -6.32 2.02
N ALA A 149 23.20 -6.05 0.87
CA ALA A 149 23.88 -5.88 -0.42
C ALA A 149 24.77 -4.62 -0.47
N LYS A 150 24.64 -3.73 0.52
CA LYS A 150 25.49 -2.54 0.70
C LYS A 150 26.84 -2.84 1.34
N THR A 151 26.91 -3.89 2.16
CA THR A 151 28.10 -4.23 2.96
C THR A 151 28.68 -5.60 2.59
N SER A 152 28.05 -6.32 1.65
CA SER A 152 28.46 -7.66 1.22
C SER A 152 28.24 -7.91 -0.28
N SER A 153 28.70 -9.08 -0.75
CA SER A 153 28.44 -9.58 -2.11
C SER A 153 27.05 -10.19 -2.30
N ASN A 154 26.30 -10.41 -1.22
CA ASN A 154 24.97 -11.05 -1.26
C ASN A 154 23.94 -10.18 -1.99
N ARG A 155 22.94 -10.82 -2.58
CA ARG A 155 21.88 -10.16 -3.35
C ARG A 155 20.49 -10.61 -2.91
N GLY A 156 19.59 -9.63 -2.80
CA GLY A 156 18.15 -9.84 -2.60
C GLY A 156 17.36 -9.91 -3.90
N ARG A 157 17.99 -9.58 -5.03
CA ARG A 157 17.43 -9.75 -6.39
C ARG A 157 16.92 -11.18 -6.57
N ASN A 158 15.77 -11.33 -7.22
CA ASN A 158 15.06 -12.60 -7.39
C ASN A 158 14.41 -13.13 -6.10
N THR A 159 14.20 -12.30 -5.10
CA THR A 159 13.15 -12.56 -4.10
C THR A 159 11.79 -12.41 -4.78
N GLY A 160 10.87 -13.32 -4.49
CA GLY A 160 9.53 -13.33 -5.05
C GLY A 160 8.47 -13.35 -3.96
N TYR A 161 7.34 -12.70 -4.22
CA TYR A 161 6.20 -12.69 -3.33
C TYR A 161 4.93 -12.97 -4.13
N LEU A 162 4.23 -14.06 -3.80
CA LEU A 162 2.93 -14.40 -4.37
C LEU A 162 1.85 -14.12 -3.34
N ASN A 163 0.81 -13.37 -3.71
CA ASN A 163 -0.36 -13.10 -2.88
C ASN A 163 -1.63 -13.57 -3.59
N LEU A 164 -2.49 -14.22 -2.83
CA LEU A 164 -3.87 -14.53 -3.20
C LEU A 164 -4.79 -13.79 -2.24
N ALA A 165 -5.72 -13.01 -2.79
CA ALA A 165 -6.62 -12.16 -2.03
C ALA A 165 -8.07 -12.39 -2.45
N PHE A 166 -8.97 -12.15 -1.51
CA PHE A 166 -10.41 -12.13 -1.66
C PHE A 166 -10.96 -10.83 -1.08
N ALA A 167 -11.84 -10.16 -1.81
CA ALA A 167 -12.60 -9.02 -1.32
C ALA A 167 -14.02 -9.04 -1.92
N GLN A 168 -15.04 -9.05 -1.07
CA GLN A 168 -16.44 -9.10 -1.50
C GLN A 168 -17.31 -8.30 -0.54
N GLU A 169 -18.21 -7.47 -1.09
CA GLU A 169 -19.30 -6.89 -0.30
C GLU A 169 -20.30 -8.01 0.05
N VAL A 170 -20.49 -8.25 1.34
CA VAL A 170 -21.30 -9.35 1.88
C VAL A 170 -22.60 -8.87 2.54
N ALA A 171 -22.68 -7.57 2.82
CA ALA A 171 -23.86 -6.84 3.28
C ALA A 171 -23.68 -5.35 2.90
N PRO A 172 -24.73 -4.53 2.87
CA PRO A 172 -24.60 -3.11 2.51
C PRO A 172 -23.49 -2.42 3.28
N SER A 173 -22.53 -1.83 2.55
CA SER A 173 -21.35 -1.15 3.10
C SER A 173 -20.35 -2.05 3.85
N VAL A 174 -20.54 -3.37 3.89
CA VAL A 174 -19.67 -4.32 4.59
C VAL A 174 -18.91 -5.18 3.59
N THR A 175 -17.60 -4.97 3.51
CA THR A 175 -16.70 -5.78 2.69
C THR A 175 -15.93 -6.77 3.55
N LEU A 176 -16.04 -8.07 3.26
CA LEU A 176 -15.16 -9.09 3.81
C LEU A 176 -13.87 -9.14 2.98
N LYS A 177 -12.72 -9.22 3.65
CA LYS A 177 -11.39 -9.27 3.04
C LYS A 177 -10.56 -10.41 3.64
N ALA A 178 -9.90 -11.18 2.79
CA ALA A 178 -8.96 -12.20 3.21
C ALA A 178 -7.77 -12.27 2.25
N SER A 179 -6.60 -12.64 2.74
CA SER A 179 -5.44 -12.90 1.88
C SER A 179 -4.47 -13.89 2.51
N VAL A 180 -3.70 -14.54 1.64
CA VAL A 180 -2.54 -15.36 1.99
C VAL A 180 -1.40 -15.00 1.05
N GLY A 181 -0.21 -14.82 1.61
CA GLY A 181 1.01 -14.47 0.90
C GLY A 181 2.12 -15.49 1.12
N TYR A 182 2.99 -15.67 0.13
CA TYR A 182 4.20 -16.48 0.24
C TYR A 182 5.42 -15.69 -0.23
N THR A 183 6.36 -15.47 0.67
CA THR A 183 7.65 -14.85 0.35
C THR A 183 8.70 -15.95 0.14
N ARG A 184 9.23 -16.01 -1.08
CA ARG A 184 10.39 -16.82 -1.47
C ARG A 184 11.63 -15.94 -1.58
N PHE A 185 12.52 -16.01 -0.60
CA PHE A 185 13.78 -15.29 -0.64
C PHE A 185 14.72 -15.78 -1.77
N ALA A 186 15.58 -14.87 -2.23
CA ALA A 186 16.70 -15.17 -3.13
C ALA A 186 17.68 -16.19 -2.51
N SER A 187 18.53 -16.83 -3.35
CA SER A 187 19.53 -17.81 -2.89
C SER A 187 20.38 -17.27 -1.75
N ASP A 188 20.99 -16.11 -1.95
CA ASP A 188 21.97 -15.56 -1.02
C ASP A 188 21.34 -15.25 0.34
N ILE A 189 20.09 -14.78 0.36
CA ILE A 189 19.35 -14.56 1.60
C ILE A 189 19.03 -15.89 2.32
N LYS A 190 18.67 -16.94 1.57
CA LYS A 190 18.44 -18.26 2.17
C LYS A 190 19.72 -18.89 2.70
N ASP A 191 20.85 -18.64 2.06
CA ASP A 191 22.17 -19.12 2.49
C ASP A 191 22.61 -18.46 3.82
N LEU A 192 22.06 -17.29 4.16
CA LEU A 192 22.14 -16.67 5.49
C LEU A 192 21.24 -17.34 6.54
N GLY A 193 20.50 -18.39 6.17
CA GLY A 193 19.57 -19.11 7.04
C GLY A 193 18.17 -18.48 7.14
N VAL A 194 17.86 -17.44 6.35
CA VAL A 194 16.55 -16.77 6.39
C VAL A 194 15.50 -17.69 5.73
N PRO A 195 14.47 -18.14 6.46
CA PRO A 195 13.48 -19.06 5.92
C PRO A 195 12.42 -18.31 5.10
N ASN A 196 12.02 -18.91 3.98
CA ASN A 196 10.77 -18.53 3.31
C ASN A 196 9.59 -18.64 4.30
N TYR A 197 8.60 -17.78 4.12
CA TYR A 197 7.49 -17.69 5.04
C TYR A 197 6.16 -17.42 4.32
N VAL A 198 5.07 -17.67 5.05
CA VAL A 198 3.69 -17.43 4.63
C VAL A 198 3.09 -16.40 5.57
N ASP A 199 2.44 -15.39 5.02
CA ASP A 199 1.62 -14.43 5.74
C ASP A 199 0.13 -14.57 5.41
N TYR A 200 -0.70 -14.01 6.27
CA TYR A 200 -2.14 -14.01 6.10
C TYR A 200 -2.78 -12.76 6.70
N SER A 201 -3.97 -12.43 6.21
CA SER A 201 -4.85 -11.42 6.78
C SER A 201 -6.31 -11.85 6.59
N VAL A 202 -7.14 -11.68 7.61
CA VAL A 202 -8.59 -11.88 7.51
C VAL A 202 -9.27 -10.77 8.30
N GLY A 203 -10.25 -10.11 7.68
CA GLY A 203 -10.93 -8.98 8.29
C GLY A 203 -12.05 -8.43 7.42
N GLY A 204 -12.54 -7.26 7.79
CA GLY A 204 -13.55 -6.56 7.02
C GLY A 204 -13.41 -5.05 7.10
N ALA A 205 -14.18 -4.38 6.27
CA ALA A 205 -14.31 -2.93 6.26
C ALA A 205 -15.78 -2.54 6.21
N TYR A 206 -16.12 -1.49 6.96
CA TYR A 206 -17.38 -0.79 6.90
C TYR A 206 -17.18 0.57 6.24
N ASP A 207 -17.91 0.84 5.16
CA ASP A 207 -17.92 2.15 4.50
C ASP A 207 -19.05 3.03 5.07
N PHE A 208 -18.68 4.13 5.73
CA PHE A 208 -19.64 5.11 6.24
C PHE A 208 -20.19 6.02 5.14
N GLY A 209 -19.66 5.92 3.91
CA GLY A 209 -19.92 6.83 2.83
C GLY A 209 -19.04 8.07 2.88
N ALA A 210 -19.16 8.91 1.85
CA ALA A 210 -18.37 10.14 1.69
C ALA A 210 -16.85 9.91 1.83
N GLY A 211 -16.36 8.73 1.46
CA GLY A 211 -14.94 8.36 1.53
C GLY A 211 -14.43 8.03 2.94
N LEU A 212 -15.26 7.91 3.97
CA LEU A 212 -14.83 7.50 5.32
C LEU A 212 -15.09 6.01 5.53
N SER A 213 -14.09 5.25 5.96
CA SER A 213 -14.25 3.82 6.27
C SER A 213 -13.50 3.40 7.54
N LEU A 214 -14.03 2.37 8.21
CA LEU A 214 -13.37 1.68 9.32
C LEU A 214 -13.08 0.24 8.89
N SER A 215 -11.87 -0.24 9.14
CA SER A 215 -11.51 -1.64 8.91
C SER A 215 -10.93 -2.28 10.16
N ALA A 216 -11.15 -3.59 10.27
CA ALA A 216 -10.55 -4.41 11.30
C ALA A 216 -10.10 -5.74 10.69
N ALA A 217 -8.87 -6.17 10.97
CA ALA A 217 -8.32 -7.42 10.48
C ALA A 217 -7.37 -8.07 11.47
N VAL A 218 -7.31 -9.41 11.47
CA VAL A 218 -6.23 -10.16 12.10
C VAL A 218 -5.23 -10.53 11.02
N ALA A 219 -3.98 -10.09 11.19
CA ALA A 219 -2.91 -10.35 10.23
C ALA A 219 -1.61 -10.78 10.93
N GLY A 220 -0.82 -11.62 10.27
CA GLY A 220 0.45 -12.12 10.79
C GLY A 220 1.16 -13.06 9.82
N ALA A 221 2.20 -13.74 10.29
CA ALA A 221 2.97 -14.68 9.50
C ALA A 221 3.45 -15.90 10.30
N ASN A 222 3.82 -16.96 9.58
CA ASN A 222 4.48 -18.13 10.19
C ASN A 222 5.97 -17.83 10.48
N LYS A 223 6.77 -18.85 10.85
CA LYS A 223 8.22 -18.69 11.16
C LYS A 223 8.55 -17.69 12.29
N LYS A 224 7.65 -17.56 13.27
CA LYS A 224 7.83 -16.71 14.48
C LYS A 224 9.09 -17.02 15.28
N GLY A 225 9.58 -18.26 15.24
CA GLY A 225 10.85 -18.63 15.88
C GLY A 225 12.06 -17.96 15.25
N PHE A 226 11.99 -17.61 13.96
CA PHE A 226 13.07 -16.89 13.27
C PHE A 226 12.84 -15.37 13.28
N PHE A 227 11.65 -14.93 12.89
CA PHE A 227 11.34 -13.49 12.74
C PHE A 227 10.85 -12.82 14.04
N GLY A 228 10.71 -13.59 15.12
CA GLY A 228 10.28 -13.11 16.41
C GLY A 228 8.89 -12.46 16.38
N ASP A 229 8.78 -11.36 17.11
CA ASP A 229 7.53 -10.66 17.36
C ASP A 229 6.92 -10.01 16.11
N ALA A 230 7.74 -9.66 15.12
CA ALA A 230 7.26 -9.06 13.88
C ALA A 230 6.21 -9.94 13.18
N ASN A 231 6.35 -11.26 13.25
CA ASN A 231 5.43 -12.22 12.63
C ASN A 231 4.25 -12.62 13.54
N LYS A 232 4.16 -12.10 14.78
CA LYS A 232 3.00 -12.36 15.65
C LYS A 232 1.73 -11.80 15.00
N ALA A 233 0.64 -12.52 15.19
CA ALA A 233 -0.67 -12.08 14.75
C ALA A 233 -1.10 -10.85 15.56
N ARG A 234 -1.67 -9.85 14.89
CA ARG A 234 -2.17 -8.61 15.49
C ARG A 234 -3.59 -8.37 15.03
N LEU A 235 -4.45 -7.91 15.94
CA LEU A 235 -5.66 -7.21 15.55
C LEU A 235 -5.28 -5.79 15.13
N ILE A 236 -5.57 -5.45 13.89
CA ILE A 236 -5.30 -4.16 13.28
C ILE A 236 -6.64 -3.48 13.02
N VAL A 237 -6.78 -2.25 13.51
CA VAL A 237 -7.95 -1.41 13.26
C VAL A 237 -7.47 -0.15 12.56
N SER A 238 -8.12 0.22 11.47
CA SER A 238 -7.75 1.40 10.69
C SER A 238 -8.96 2.25 10.34
N LEU A 239 -8.85 3.56 10.55
CA LEU A 239 -9.80 4.56 10.08
C LEU A 239 -9.20 5.27 8.87
N THR A 240 -9.89 5.28 7.74
CA THR A 240 -9.40 5.81 6.46
C THR A 240 -10.35 6.85 5.90
N LYS A 241 -9.78 7.96 5.40
CA LYS A 241 -10.48 8.97 4.62
C LYS A 241 -9.89 9.03 3.21
N THR A 242 -10.73 8.81 2.21
CA THR A 242 -10.43 9.00 0.79
C THR A 242 -11.04 10.32 0.31
N LEU A 243 -10.32 11.01 -0.57
CA LEU A 243 -10.66 12.29 -1.19
C LEU A 243 -10.71 12.15 -2.71
#